data_AF-A0A834WET8-F1
#
_entry.id   AF-A0A834WET8-F1
#
_cell.length_a   1.000
_cell.length_b   1.000
_cell.length_c   1.000
_cell.angle_alpha   90.00
_cell.angle_beta   90.00
_cell.angle_gamma   90.00
#
_symmetry.space_group_name_H-M   'P 1'
#
loop_
_entity.id
_entity.type
_entity.pdbx_description
1 polymer ?
#
loop_
_entity_poly.entity_id
_entity_poly.type
_entity_poly.pdbx_seq_one_letter_code
_entity_poly.pdbx_strand_id
1 'polypeptide(L)'
;MGDGDISISAYDTAWVALIPDVHGSASPQFPSSLQWIVKNQLPDGSWGDQHLFSAHDRIINTLACVIALKSWNIRPDISLKGLAFFRENLCKLENENVEHMPIGFEVAFPSLLDMARLLDIQVPHDSPILTRILAMRNEKLTRIPREMMHKVPTTLLHSLEGMSGLDWKQLLKLQCEDGSFLFSPSSTAFALMQTHDHNCLHYLNTLISKFNGGDVFKQFERNGEFFCFAGQSTQAVTGMFNLYRASEVVFPGEKILEDAKKFSAKFLRDKRAANELIDKWIIMKNLTGEVAYALDVPWYASLPRVETRFYIDQYGGESDVWIGKTLYRMRNVSNNTYLELAKLDYNSCQQLHQTEWSRIQEWYSECRLGEFGLSRRSLLLAYFVAASSIYEPERFLERLAWAKTVALLEAITTYAGDEETRNAFVHKFNNYINGRDFSFGWRLSGNKTGQGLVETLLGTIDQLSWDTLVSHGHEIGYDMHHTWQKWLSSWQSGGDKREGLAELLVQIINLSAGNWISEELVFNPQYQHLLQLTNTICYTLQSHQNHMAQENGHCSENKYSTITSEIEAEMQELVQLVLQKSSNDIDSNIKNTFLTVAKSFYYEAFCDSRTINFHIAKVLFEKVI
;
A
#
# COMPACT_ATOMS: atom_id res chain seq x y z
N MET A 1 7.90 -18.37 -2.96
CA MET A 1 7.34 -17.90 -4.24
C MET A 1 8.35 -18.27 -5.33
N GLY A 2 7.89 -18.85 -6.44
CA GLY A 2 8.68 -18.95 -7.68
C GLY A 2 8.54 -17.66 -8.49
N ASP A 3 8.28 -17.80 -9.79
CA ASP A 3 8.46 -16.72 -10.78
C ASP A 3 7.20 -15.91 -11.10
N GLY A 4 6.08 -16.38 -10.57
CA GLY A 4 4.76 -15.82 -10.78
C GLY A 4 3.74 -16.94 -10.92
N ASP A 5 2.63 -16.84 -10.21
CA ASP A 5 1.43 -17.66 -10.47
C ASP A 5 0.44 -16.79 -11.25
N ILE A 6 0.57 -16.85 -12.56
CA ILE A 6 -0.19 -16.09 -13.54
C ILE A 6 -1.07 -17.05 -14.35
N SER A 7 -2.31 -16.65 -14.63
CA SER A 7 -3.19 -17.42 -15.51
C SER A 7 -2.65 -17.50 -16.95
N ILE A 8 -2.88 -18.62 -17.61
CA ILE A 8 -2.38 -18.88 -18.97
C ILE A 8 -3.14 -18.00 -19.99
N SER A 9 -2.39 -17.34 -20.87
CA SER A 9 -2.91 -16.60 -22.03
C SER A 9 -3.16 -17.55 -23.20
N ALA A 10 -4.42 -17.68 -23.65
CA ALA A 10 -4.76 -18.53 -24.78
C ALA A 10 -4.17 -17.98 -26.10
N TYR A 11 -4.14 -16.65 -26.26
CA TYR A 11 -3.51 -15.96 -27.38
C TYR A 11 -2.02 -16.27 -27.49
N ASP A 12 -1.25 -16.11 -26.40
CA ASP A 12 0.19 -16.40 -26.43
C ASP A 12 0.45 -17.90 -26.65
N THR A 13 -0.36 -18.77 -26.03
CA THR A 13 -0.27 -20.22 -26.22
C THR A 13 -0.52 -20.60 -27.68
N ALA A 14 -1.46 -19.94 -28.37
CA ALA A 14 -1.72 -20.13 -29.79
C ALA A 14 -0.55 -19.70 -30.67
N TRP A 15 0.13 -18.61 -30.35
CA TRP A 15 1.35 -18.20 -31.05
C TRP A 15 2.51 -19.18 -30.86
N VAL A 16 2.71 -19.70 -29.64
CA VAL A 16 3.69 -20.76 -29.37
C VAL A 16 3.34 -22.05 -30.14
N ALA A 17 2.05 -22.38 -30.23
CA ALA A 17 1.56 -23.55 -30.95
C ALA A 17 1.80 -23.48 -32.47
N LEU A 18 2.01 -22.29 -33.06
CA LEU A 18 2.26 -22.12 -34.49
C LEU A 18 3.71 -22.42 -34.90
N ILE A 19 4.63 -22.53 -33.94
CA ILE A 19 6.06 -22.73 -34.22
C ILE A 19 6.27 -24.11 -34.85
N PRO A 20 6.76 -24.20 -36.09
CA PRO A 20 7.12 -25.47 -36.69
C PRO A 20 8.38 -26.03 -36.03
N ASP A 21 8.51 -27.36 -36.03
CA ASP A 21 9.71 -28.02 -35.53
C ASP A 21 10.98 -27.45 -36.19
N VAL A 22 11.91 -26.97 -35.36
CA VAL A 22 13.15 -26.32 -35.80
C VAL A 22 14.09 -27.30 -36.53
N HIS A 23 13.85 -28.60 -36.38
CA HIS A 23 14.57 -29.66 -37.11
C HIS A 23 13.89 -30.06 -38.42
N GLY A 24 12.80 -29.40 -38.81
CA GLY A 24 12.19 -29.51 -40.13
C GLY A 24 11.13 -30.61 -40.28
N SER A 25 10.64 -31.22 -39.19
CA SER A 25 9.45 -32.07 -39.31
C SER A 25 8.19 -31.25 -39.61
N ALA A 26 7.22 -31.84 -40.27
CA ALA A 26 5.90 -31.23 -40.53
C ALA A 26 5.00 -31.26 -39.29
N SER A 27 5.57 -31.02 -38.11
CA SER A 27 4.90 -31.10 -36.82
C SER A 27 5.20 -29.86 -35.96
N PRO A 28 4.35 -29.52 -34.98
CA PRO A 28 4.57 -28.37 -34.11
C PRO A 28 5.75 -28.62 -33.16
N GLN A 29 6.59 -27.61 -32.97
CA GLN A 29 7.69 -27.63 -31.99
C GLN A 29 7.19 -27.89 -30.56
N PHE A 30 5.99 -27.38 -30.24
CA PHE A 30 5.37 -27.49 -28.91
C PHE A 30 3.98 -28.14 -29.00
N PRO A 31 3.88 -29.47 -29.16
CA PRO A 31 2.58 -30.17 -29.26
C PRO A 31 1.69 -30.00 -28.02
N SER A 32 2.29 -29.80 -26.85
CA SER A 32 1.59 -29.53 -25.58
C SER A 32 0.74 -28.27 -25.63
N SER A 33 1.17 -27.23 -26.35
CA SER A 33 0.42 -25.98 -26.53
C SER A 33 -0.88 -26.22 -27.31
N LEU A 34 -0.84 -27.04 -28.37
CA LEU A 34 -2.07 -27.44 -29.10
C LEU A 34 -2.99 -28.29 -28.24
N GLN A 35 -2.43 -29.20 -27.44
CA GLN A 35 -3.21 -30.01 -26.52
C GLN A 35 -3.90 -29.15 -25.45
N TRP A 36 -3.22 -28.10 -24.96
CA TRP A 36 -3.81 -27.14 -24.04
C TRP A 36 -4.98 -26.40 -24.68
N ILE A 37 -4.81 -25.88 -25.91
CA ILE A 37 -5.89 -25.18 -26.63
C ILE A 37 -7.12 -26.08 -26.77
N VAL A 38 -6.93 -27.33 -27.17
CA VAL A 38 -8.02 -28.33 -27.32
C VAL A 38 -8.77 -28.60 -26.01
N LYS A 39 -8.08 -28.60 -24.87
CA LYS A 39 -8.66 -28.93 -23.56
C LYS A 39 -9.34 -27.74 -22.86
N ASN A 40 -9.01 -26.51 -23.25
CA ASN A 40 -9.40 -25.30 -22.53
C ASN A 40 -10.36 -24.37 -23.32
N GLN A 41 -11.07 -24.91 -24.32
CA GLN A 41 -12.18 -24.18 -24.95
C GLN A 41 -13.32 -24.00 -23.94
N LEU A 42 -13.85 -22.78 -23.82
CA LEU A 42 -14.98 -22.46 -22.95
C LEU A 42 -16.29 -23.06 -23.50
N PRO A 43 -17.34 -23.21 -22.67
CA PRO A 43 -18.61 -23.81 -23.09
C PRO A 43 -19.30 -23.10 -24.26
N ASP A 44 -19.08 -21.80 -24.42
CA ASP A 44 -19.60 -20.98 -25.52
C ASP A 44 -18.78 -21.09 -26.82
N GLY A 45 -17.73 -21.89 -26.83
CA GLY A 45 -16.83 -22.08 -27.97
C GLY A 45 -15.65 -21.10 -28.03
N SER A 46 -15.56 -20.14 -27.11
CA SER A 46 -14.48 -19.16 -27.05
C SER A 46 -13.26 -19.63 -26.24
N TRP A 47 -12.20 -18.83 -26.24
CA TRP A 47 -11.10 -18.88 -25.29
C TRP A 47 -10.91 -17.48 -24.66
N GLY A 48 -10.42 -17.42 -23.42
CA GLY A 48 -10.18 -16.17 -22.67
C GLY A 48 -10.41 -16.36 -21.17
N ASP A 49 -10.56 -15.26 -20.42
CA ASP A 49 -10.86 -15.34 -18.98
C ASP A 49 -12.24 -15.99 -18.74
N GLN A 50 -12.27 -16.97 -17.84
CA GLN A 50 -13.47 -17.77 -17.56
C GLN A 50 -14.52 -17.01 -16.75
N HIS A 51 -14.11 -16.04 -15.93
CA HIS A 51 -14.95 -15.39 -14.92
C HIS A 51 -15.38 -13.98 -15.33
N LEU A 52 -14.60 -13.30 -16.17
CA LEU A 52 -14.92 -12.00 -16.73
C LEU A 52 -15.07 -12.10 -18.25
N PHE A 53 -16.23 -11.70 -18.77
CA PHE A 53 -16.43 -11.58 -20.20
C PHE A 53 -15.99 -10.19 -20.67
N SER A 54 -15.01 -10.14 -21.58
CA SER A 54 -14.70 -8.97 -22.40
C SER A 54 -14.69 -9.39 -23.86
N ALA A 55 -15.43 -8.71 -24.72
CA ALA A 55 -15.48 -9.08 -26.14
C ALA A 55 -14.10 -8.94 -26.80
N HIS A 56 -13.30 -7.92 -26.41
CA HIS A 56 -11.92 -7.79 -26.88
C HIS A 56 -11.09 -9.02 -26.53
N ASP A 57 -11.09 -9.44 -25.26
CA ASP A 57 -10.35 -10.62 -24.79
C ASP A 57 -10.83 -11.90 -25.48
N ARG A 58 -12.14 -12.16 -25.48
CA ARG A 58 -12.68 -13.40 -26.05
C ARG A 58 -12.42 -13.52 -27.54
N ILE A 59 -12.56 -12.44 -28.30
CA ILE A 59 -12.43 -12.46 -29.76
C ILE A 59 -10.97 -12.68 -30.19
N ILE A 60 -10.02 -11.98 -29.57
CA ILE A 60 -8.60 -12.11 -29.94
C ILE A 60 -8.04 -13.49 -29.58
N ASN A 61 -8.35 -14.00 -28.38
CA ASN A 61 -7.96 -15.34 -27.94
C ASN A 61 -8.56 -16.43 -28.83
N THR A 62 -9.85 -16.32 -29.13
CA THR A 62 -10.56 -17.32 -29.96
C THR A 62 -10.01 -17.36 -31.37
N LEU A 63 -9.81 -16.20 -32.02
CA LEU A 63 -9.28 -16.16 -33.37
C LEU A 63 -7.86 -16.75 -33.45
N ALA A 64 -6.99 -16.42 -32.49
CA ALA A 64 -5.64 -16.99 -32.43
C ALA A 64 -5.66 -18.52 -32.27
N CYS A 65 -6.47 -19.05 -31.36
CA CYS A 65 -6.61 -20.49 -31.13
C CYS A 65 -7.15 -21.22 -32.36
N VAL A 66 -8.15 -20.65 -33.05
CA VAL A 66 -8.70 -21.21 -34.29
C VAL A 66 -7.63 -21.25 -35.39
N ILE A 67 -6.85 -20.18 -35.55
CA ILE A 67 -5.73 -20.12 -36.50
C ILE A 67 -4.73 -21.24 -36.20
N ALA A 68 -4.29 -21.39 -34.94
CA ALA A 68 -3.36 -22.44 -34.55
C ALA A 68 -3.89 -23.85 -34.86
N LEU A 69 -5.15 -24.16 -34.51
CA LEU A 69 -5.75 -25.47 -34.79
C LEU A 69 -5.92 -25.74 -36.29
N LYS A 70 -6.31 -24.73 -37.07
CA LYS A 70 -6.42 -24.84 -38.53
C LYS A 70 -5.08 -25.06 -39.21
N SER A 71 -4.02 -24.35 -38.81
CA SER A 71 -2.68 -24.46 -39.39
C SER A 71 -2.13 -25.89 -39.31
N TRP A 72 -2.48 -26.63 -38.27
CA TRP A 72 -2.06 -28.02 -38.06
C TRP A 72 -3.13 -29.06 -38.43
N ASN A 73 -4.31 -28.63 -38.91
CA ASN A 73 -5.46 -29.49 -39.21
C ASN A 73 -5.87 -30.42 -38.03
N ILE A 74 -5.84 -29.89 -36.80
CA ILE A 74 -6.16 -30.62 -35.57
C ILE A 74 -7.56 -30.25 -35.07
N ARG A 75 -8.35 -31.25 -34.68
CA ARG A 75 -9.69 -31.10 -34.05
C ARG A 75 -10.59 -30.07 -34.75
N PRO A 76 -11.00 -30.30 -36.02
CA PRO A 76 -11.85 -29.37 -36.77
C PRO A 76 -13.16 -29.03 -36.05
N ASP A 77 -13.69 -29.95 -35.23
CA ASP A 77 -14.89 -29.76 -34.42
C ASP A 77 -14.76 -28.61 -33.41
N ILE A 78 -13.59 -28.46 -32.80
CA ILE A 78 -13.28 -27.39 -31.85
C ILE A 78 -13.11 -26.05 -32.57
N SER A 79 -12.39 -26.06 -33.70
CA SER A 79 -12.20 -24.88 -34.55
C SER A 79 -13.53 -24.32 -35.07
N LEU A 80 -14.47 -25.20 -35.48
CA LEU A 80 -15.79 -24.79 -35.95
C LEU A 80 -16.62 -24.09 -34.86
N LYS A 81 -16.55 -24.56 -33.61
CA LYS A 81 -17.20 -23.90 -32.47
C LYS A 81 -16.62 -22.50 -32.22
N GLY A 82 -15.29 -22.38 -32.27
CA GLY A 82 -14.61 -21.08 -32.14
C GLY A 82 -14.98 -20.10 -33.25
N LEU A 83 -15.11 -20.59 -34.48
CA LEU A 83 -15.56 -19.78 -35.62
C LEU A 83 -17.02 -19.34 -35.48
N ALA A 84 -17.90 -20.19 -34.97
CA ALA A 84 -19.29 -19.81 -34.67
C ALA A 84 -19.31 -18.68 -33.64
N PHE A 85 -18.61 -18.85 -32.51
CA PHE A 85 -18.48 -17.82 -31.49
C PHE A 85 -17.95 -16.50 -32.07
N PHE A 86 -16.85 -16.55 -32.83
CA PHE A 86 -16.24 -15.37 -33.43
C PHE A 86 -17.25 -14.58 -34.29
N ARG A 87 -18.01 -15.27 -35.15
CA ARG A 87 -19.00 -14.64 -36.04
C ARG A 87 -20.17 -14.04 -35.26
N GLU A 88 -20.68 -14.76 -34.27
CA GLU A 88 -21.83 -14.34 -33.47
C GLU A 88 -21.52 -13.16 -32.55
N ASN A 89 -20.26 -13.01 -32.14
CA ASN A 89 -19.86 -12.04 -31.12
C ASN A 89 -19.05 -10.85 -31.65
N LEU A 90 -18.65 -10.86 -32.93
CA LEU A 90 -17.81 -9.79 -33.51
C LEU A 90 -18.40 -8.39 -33.33
N CYS A 91 -19.72 -8.25 -33.48
CA CYS A 91 -20.41 -6.96 -33.32
C CYS A 91 -20.35 -6.41 -31.88
N LYS A 92 -20.10 -7.26 -30.87
CA LYS A 92 -20.01 -6.82 -29.47
C LYS A 92 -18.81 -5.92 -29.20
N LEU A 93 -17.79 -5.95 -30.07
CA LEU A 93 -16.65 -5.03 -30.01
C LEU A 93 -17.06 -3.55 -30.15
N GLU A 94 -18.23 -3.26 -30.75
CA GLU A 94 -18.72 -1.88 -30.91
C GLU A 94 -19.14 -1.23 -29.58
N ASN A 95 -19.56 -2.05 -28.61
CA ASN A 95 -20.12 -1.59 -27.34
C ASN A 95 -19.15 -1.76 -26.16
N GLU A 96 -17.94 -2.24 -26.41
CA GLU A 96 -16.92 -2.45 -25.38
C GLU A 96 -16.26 -1.16 -24.94
N ASN A 97 -15.83 -1.13 -23.68
CA ASN A 97 -15.08 -0.01 -23.15
C ASN A 97 -13.66 -0.01 -23.76
N VAL A 98 -13.31 1.08 -24.45
CA VAL A 98 -11.99 1.26 -25.09
C VAL A 98 -10.88 1.34 -24.04
N GLU A 99 -11.16 1.80 -22.82
CA GLU A 99 -10.16 1.88 -21.74
C GLU A 99 -9.68 0.51 -21.26
N HIS A 100 -10.49 -0.53 -21.42
CA HIS A 100 -10.13 -1.91 -21.05
C HIS A 100 -9.66 -2.75 -22.26
N MET A 101 -9.39 -2.10 -23.39
CA MET A 101 -8.89 -2.78 -24.58
C MET A 101 -7.50 -3.38 -24.30
N PRO A 102 -7.27 -4.68 -24.60
CA PRO A 102 -5.99 -5.34 -24.36
C PRO A 102 -4.81 -4.64 -25.06
N ILE A 103 -3.63 -4.76 -24.46
CA ILE A 103 -2.39 -4.15 -24.95
C ILE A 103 -2.10 -4.63 -26.37
N GLY A 104 -2.01 -3.68 -27.29
CA GLY A 104 -1.65 -3.96 -28.68
C GLY A 104 -2.79 -4.54 -29.52
N PHE A 105 -4.03 -4.65 -29.00
CA PHE A 105 -5.18 -5.20 -29.72
C PHE A 105 -5.36 -4.58 -31.12
N GLU A 106 -5.27 -3.26 -31.22
CA GLU A 106 -5.41 -2.48 -32.47
C GLU A 106 -4.40 -2.88 -33.57
N VAL A 107 -3.31 -3.55 -33.20
CA VAL A 107 -2.24 -3.98 -34.11
C VAL A 107 -2.24 -5.50 -34.27
N ALA A 108 -2.33 -6.22 -33.15
CA ALA A 108 -2.36 -7.68 -33.11
C ALA A 108 -3.61 -8.27 -33.78
N PHE A 109 -4.80 -7.76 -33.46
CA PHE A 109 -6.05 -8.33 -33.96
C PHE A 109 -6.19 -8.22 -35.48
N PRO A 110 -5.94 -7.06 -36.13
CA PRO A 110 -5.88 -6.98 -37.59
C PRO A 110 -4.89 -7.96 -38.24
N SER A 111 -3.75 -8.19 -37.60
CA SER A 111 -2.73 -9.11 -38.12
C SER A 111 -3.19 -10.57 -38.04
N LEU A 112 -3.95 -10.95 -37.00
CA LEU A 112 -4.65 -12.23 -36.97
C LEU A 112 -5.71 -12.34 -38.08
N LEU A 113 -6.44 -11.26 -38.40
CA LEU A 113 -7.41 -11.28 -39.51
C LEU A 113 -6.72 -11.53 -40.85
N ASP A 114 -5.54 -10.94 -41.06
CA ASP A 114 -4.73 -11.18 -42.26
C ASP A 114 -4.31 -12.66 -42.34
N MET A 115 -3.83 -13.25 -41.25
CA MET A 115 -3.52 -14.69 -41.19
C MET A 115 -4.74 -15.58 -41.38
N ALA A 116 -5.89 -15.22 -40.81
CA ALA A 116 -7.13 -15.97 -40.96
C ALA A 116 -7.55 -16.06 -42.43
N ARG A 117 -7.42 -14.97 -43.20
CA ARG A 117 -7.70 -14.96 -44.64
C ARG A 117 -6.78 -15.89 -45.42
N LEU A 118 -5.49 -15.98 -45.05
CA LEU A 118 -4.55 -16.91 -45.67
C LEU A 118 -4.89 -18.39 -45.43
N LEU A 119 -5.68 -18.69 -44.40
CA LEU A 119 -6.13 -20.04 -44.03
C LEU A 119 -7.58 -20.33 -44.46
N ASP A 120 -8.11 -19.57 -45.44
CA ASP A 120 -9.48 -19.66 -45.94
C ASP A 120 -10.53 -19.61 -44.81
N ILE A 121 -10.27 -18.83 -43.75
CA ILE A 121 -11.24 -18.53 -42.73
C ILE A 121 -12.05 -17.32 -43.19
N GLN A 122 -13.37 -17.50 -43.31
CA GLN A 122 -14.27 -16.39 -43.68
C GLN A 122 -14.32 -15.35 -42.56
N VAL A 123 -13.78 -14.17 -42.83
CA VAL A 123 -13.85 -12.97 -42.00
C VAL A 123 -14.89 -12.01 -42.61
N PRO A 124 -15.84 -11.46 -41.85
CA PRO A 124 -16.83 -10.53 -42.38
C PRO A 124 -16.16 -9.25 -42.94
N HIS A 125 -16.15 -9.08 -44.26
CA HIS A 125 -15.47 -7.94 -44.91
C HIS A 125 -16.20 -6.59 -44.72
N ASP A 126 -17.52 -6.62 -44.58
CA ASP A 126 -18.36 -5.42 -44.51
C ASP A 126 -18.66 -4.99 -43.06
N SER A 127 -17.97 -5.55 -42.08
CA SER A 127 -18.19 -5.25 -40.66
C SER A 127 -17.63 -3.86 -40.31
N PRO A 128 -18.48 -2.87 -39.94
CA PRO A 128 -18.03 -1.50 -39.67
C PRO A 128 -16.94 -1.43 -38.59
N ILE A 129 -17.06 -2.26 -37.56
CA ILE A 129 -16.06 -2.35 -36.49
C ILE A 129 -14.69 -2.83 -36.99
N LEU A 130 -14.63 -3.76 -37.96
CA LEU A 130 -13.36 -4.22 -38.52
C LEU A 130 -12.70 -3.13 -39.37
N THR A 131 -13.48 -2.39 -40.15
CA THR A 131 -13.00 -1.22 -40.90
C THR A 131 -12.40 -0.18 -39.94
N ARG A 132 -13.08 0.08 -38.82
CA ARG A 132 -12.59 1.01 -37.79
C ARG A 132 -11.29 0.52 -37.17
N ILE A 133 -11.20 -0.74 -36.76
CA ILE A 133 -9.97 -1.28 -36.15
C ILE A 133 -8.81 -1.27 -37.16
N LEU A 134 -9.05 -1.56 -38.44
CA LEU A 134 -8.03 -1.44 -39.49
C LEU A 134 -7.55 0.00 -39.67
N ALA A 135 -8.44 0.98 -39.58
CA ALA A 135 -8.06 2.40 -39.58
C ALA A 135 -7.20 2.75 -38.36
N MET A 136 -7.57 2.28 -37.16
CA MET A 136 -6.78 2.46 -35.92
C MET A 136 -5.38 1.84 -36.04
N ARG A 137 -5.25 0.64 -36.63
CA ARG A 137 -3.96 0.02 -36.95
C ARG A 137 -3.11 0.96 -37.81
N ASN A 138 -3.66 1.45 -38.92
CA ASN A 138 -2.91 2.26 -39.87
C ASN A 138 -2.45 3.58 -39.24
N GLU A 139 -3.32 4.25 -38.49
CA GLU A 139 -2.96 5.47 -37.73
C GLU A 139 -1.88 5.20 -36.69
N LYS A 140 -1.96 4.06 -35.99
CA LYS A 140 -0.95 3.70 -34.98
C LYS A 140 0.40 3.37 -35.63
N LEU A 141 0.40 2.64 -36.74
CA LEU A 141 1.62 2.30 -37.48
C LEU A 141 2.34 3.55 -38.03
N THR A 142 1.64 4.62 -38.41
CA THR A 142 2.29 5.87 -38.85
C THR A 142 2.96 6.63 -37.71
N ARG A 143 2.46 6.48 -36.47
CA ARG A 143 3.02 7.09 -35.27
C ARG A 143 4.20 6.33 -34.67
N ILE A 144 4.42 5.08 -35.09
CA ILE A 144 5.53 4.27 -34.59
C ILE A 144 6.85 4.82 -35.16
N PRO A 145 7.80 5.27 -34.30
CA PRO A 145 9.11 5.71 -34.76
C PRO A 145 9.94 4.48 -35.13
N ARG A 146 9.75 3.97 -36.35
CA ARG A 146 10.38 2.71 -36.83
C ARG A 146 11.89 2.72 -36.67
N GLU A 147 12.55 3.85 -36.91
CA GLU A 147 13.99 3.95 -36.68
C GLU A 147 14.39 3.73 -35.22
N MET A 148 13.66 4.34 -34.28
CA MET A 148 13.98 4.23 -32.85
C MET A 148 13.74 2.80 -32.35
N MET A 149 12.68 2.15 -32.83
CA MET A 149 12.36 0.76 -32.48
C MET A 149 13.49 -0.24 -32.80
N HIS A 150 14.31 0.04 -33.81
CA HIS A 150 15.46 -0.80 -34.20
C HIS A 150 16.79 -0.33 -33.59
N LYS A 151 16.79 0.75 -32.79
CA LYS A 151 17.98 1.35 -32.17
C LYS A 151 17.99 1.23 -30.65
N VAL A 152 16.84 1.32 -29.99
CA VAL A 152 16.71 1.29 -28.53
C VAL A 152 15.56 0.37 -28.09
N PRO A 153 15.67 -0.31 -26.93
CA PRO A 153 14.56 -1.08 -26.38
C PRO A 153 13.35 -0.18 -26.10
N THR A 154 12.17 -0.58 -26.58
CA THR A 154 10.90 0.12 -26.34
C THR A 154 9.78 -0.88 -26.09
N THR A 155 8.62 -0.43 -25.56
CA THR A 155 7.47 -1.34 -25.34
C THR A 155 6.91 -1.94 -26.63
N LEU A 156 7.28 -1.42 -27.80
CA LEU A 156 6.91 -2.00 -29.10
C LEU A 156 7.50 -3.40 -29.30
N LEU A 157 8.64 -3.71 -28.66
CA LEU A 157 9.21 -5.06 -28.64
C LEU A 157 8.27 -6.08 -28.00
N HIS A 158 7.33 -5.64 -27.16
CA HIS A 158 6.31 -6.50 -26.58
C HIS A 158 5.26 -6.94 -27.60
N SER A 159 5.17 -6.37 -28.82
CA SER A 159 4.08 -6.65 -29.78
C SER A 159 4.57 -6.82 -31.22
N LEU A 160 5.73 -7.46 -31.44
CA LEU A 160 6.33 -7.62 -32.78
C LEU A 160 5.46 -8.44 -33.74
N GLU A 161 4.65 -9.37 -33.22
CA GLU A 161 3.80 -10.26 -34.02
C GLU A 161 2.70 -9.54 -34.81
N GLY A 162 2.40 -8.30 -34.44
CA GLY A 162 1.43 -7.46 -35.16
C GLY A 162 2.03 -6.55 -36.23
N MET A 163 3.35 -6.60 -36.45
CA MET A 163 4.07 -5.66 -37.30
C MET A 163 4.75 -6.35 -38.50
N SER A 164 4.71 -5.69 -39.66
CA SER A 164 5.32 -6.17 -40.91
C SER A 164 6.53 -5.32 -41.33
N GLY A 165 7.45 -5.94 -42.08
CA GLY A 165 8.64 -5.28 -42.63
C GLY A 165 9.67 -4.90 -41.56
N LEU A 166 9.90 -5.81 -40.60
CA LEU A 166 10.86 -5.63 -39.51
C LEU A 166 12.29 -6.00 -39.95
N ASP A 167 13.28 -5.27 -39.45
CA ASP A 167 14.70 -5.62 -39.61
C ASP A 167 15.16 -6.47 -38.43
N TRP A 168 15.07 -7.79 -38.61
CA TRP A 168 15.43 -8.78 -37.59
C TRP A 168 16.89 -8.72 -37.16
N LYS A 169 17.81 -8.30 -38.05
CA LYS A 169 19.23 -8.19 -37.71
C LYS A 169 19.47 -7.09 -36.68
N GLN A 170 18.67 -6.03 -36.73
CA GLN A 170 18.72 -4.94 -35.75
C GLN A 170 17.92 -5.29 -34.50
N LEU A 171 16.73 -5.90 -34.64
CA LEU A 171 15.89 -6.27 -33.50
C LEU A 171 16.57 -7.29 -32.58
N LEU A 172 17.28 -8.29 -33.11
CA LEU A 172 18.01 -9.28 -32.29
C LEU A 172 19.05 -8.64 -31.35
N LYS A 173 19.54 -7.43 -31.65
CA LYS A 173 20.46 -6.69 -30.77
C LYS A 173 19.75 -6.08 -29.54
N LEU A 174 18.42 -6.02 -29.57
CA LEU A 174 17.57 -5.47 -28.52
C LEU A 174 16.86 -6.56 -27.70
N GLN A 175 17.24 -7.83 -27.92
CA GLN A 175 16.75 -8.97 -27.14
C GLN A 175 17.14 -8.81 -25.67
N CYS A 176 16.25 -9.20 -24.76
CA CYS A 176 16.52 -9.23 -23.33
C CYS A 176 17.54 -10.31 -22.98
N GLU A 177 18.19 -10.18 -21.82
CA GLU A 177 19.22 -11.14 -21.37
C GLU A 177 18.68 -12.58 -21.24
N ASP A 178 17.39 -12.74 -20.94
CA ASP A 178 16.70 -14.02 -20.84
C ASP A 178 16.37 -14.65 -22.21
N GLY A 179 16.64 -13.94 -23.32
CA GLY A 179 16.33 -14.35 -24.68
C GLY A 179 14.97 -13.88 -25.20
N SER A 180 14.19 -13.16 -24.40
CA SER A 180 12.87 -12.66 -24.79
C SER A 180 12.92 -11.38 -25.61
N PHE A 181 11.82 -11.09 -26.31
CA PHE A 181 11.49 -9.74 -26.74
C PHE A 181 10.52 -9.11 -25.72
N LEU A 182 11.10 -8.33 -24.80
CA LEU A 182 10.42 -7.64 -23.69
C LEU A 182 9.48 -8.55 -22.89
N PHE A 183 9.96 -9.74 -22.52
CA PHE A 183 9.22 -10.72 -21.70
C PHE A 183 7.89 -11.21 -22.32
N SER A 184 7.66 -10.98 -23.63
CA SER A 184 6.44 -11.43 -24.31
C SER A 184 6.64 -12.78 -25.03
N PRO A 185 5.90 -13.84 -24.66
CA PRO A 185 5.97 -15.13 -25.35
C PRO A 185 5.54 -15.05 -26.81
N SER A 186 4.42 -14.39 -27.16
CA SER A 186 4.00 -14.31 -28.57
C SER A 186 4.96 -13.50 -29.44
N SER A 187 5.53 -12.41 -28.91
CA SER A 187 6.54 -11.61 -29.62
C SER A 187 7.80 -12.44 -29.87
N THR A 188 8.23 -13.20 -28.86
CA THR A 188 9.41 -14.07 -28.94
C THR A 188 9.19 -15.29 -29.83
N ALA A 189 7.98 -15.88 -29.82
CA ALA A 189 7.57 -16.93 -30.74
C ALA A 189 7.57 -16.45 -32.19
N PHE A 190 7.04 -15.25 -32.45
CA PHE A 190 7.09 -14.64 -33.77
C PHE A 190 8.53 -14.39 -34.22
N ALA A 191 9.39 -13.86 -33.34
CA ALA A 191 10.81 -13.69 -33.65
C ALA A 191 11.48 -15.03 -33.99
N LEU A 192 11.27 -16.08 -33.19
CA LEU A 192 11.80 -17.42 -33.43
C LEU A 192 11.38 -17.97 -34.80
N MET A 193 10.11 -17.78 -35.20
CA MET A 193 9.62 -18.21 -36.52
C MET A 193 10.30 -17.47 -37.68
N GLN A 194 10.77 -16.24 -37.47
CA GLN A 194 11.39 -15.42 -38.50
C GLN A 194 12.92 -15.59 -38.56
N THR A 195 13.55 -15.96 -37.45
CA THR A 195 15.02 -15.92 -37.30
C THR A 195 15.65 -17.25 -36.94
N HIS A 196 14.88 -18.21 -36.40
CA HIS A 196 15.38 -19.44 -35.78
C HIS A 196 16.39 -19.21 -34.64
N ASP A 197 16.31 -18.06 -33.96
CA ASP A 197 17.24 -17.67 -32.90
C ASP A 197 17.20 -18.61 -31.67
N HIS A 198 18.38 -19.08 -31.24
CA HIS A 198 18.50 -20.03 -30.12
C HIS A 198 18.14 -19.42 -28.76
N ASN A 199 18.36 -18.12 -28.55
CA ASN A 199 18.02 -17.47 -27.29
C ASN A 199 16.50 -17.28 -27.17
N CYS A 200 15.80 -17.00 -28.28
CA CYS A 200 14.32 -17.01 -28.31
C CYS A 200 13.78 -18.38 -27.94
N LEU A 201 14.37 -19.45 -28.50
CA LEU A 201 14.02 -20.82 -28.14
C LEU A 201 14.35 -21.14 -26.67
N HIS A 202 15.49 -20.65 -26.17
CA HIS A 202 15.85 -20.78 -24.77
C HIS A 202 14.84 -20.07 -23.86
N TYR A 203 14.51 -18.80 -24.08
CA TYR A 203 13.49 -18.08 -23.31
C TYR A 203 12.16 -18.83 -23.22
N LEU A 204 11.64 -19.29 -24.37
CA LEU A 204 10.39 -20.05 -24.42
C LEU A 204 10.48 -21.37 -23.63
N ASN A 205 11.69 -21.90 -23.43
CA ASN A 205 11.96 -23.04 -22.55
C ASN A 205 12.26 -22.64 -21.08
N THR A 206 12.68 -21.40 -20.79
CA THR A 206 13.32 -21.00 -19.51
C THR A 206 12.60 -19.85 -18.77
N LEU A 207 11.29 -19.68 -18.92
CA LEU A 207 10.49 -18.58 -18.31
C LEU A 207 10.48 -18.58 -16.75
N ILE A 208 11.62 -18.24 -16.11
CA ILE A 208 11.86 -18.06 -14.65
C ILE A 208 13.02 -17.04 -14.37
N SER A 209 12.65 -15.85 -13.85
CA SER A 209 13.36 -14.87 -12.97
C SER A 209 14.29 -13.83 -13.64
N LYS A 210 14.47 -12.57 -13.20
CA LYS A 210 14.25 -11.79 -11.93
C LYS A 210 14.42 -10.27 -12.28
N PHE A 211 14.34 -9.29 -11.33
CA PHE A 211 15.28 -8.12 -11.19
C PHE A 211 14.89 -7.13 -10.04
N ASN A 212 15.86 -6.30 -9.59
CA ASN A 212 15.89 -5.42 -8.38
C ASN A 212 16.44 -4.01 -8.70
N GLY A 213 15.95 -2.94 -8.04
CA GLY A 213 16.74 -1.69 -7.78
C GLY A 213 15.97 -0.35 -7.76
N GLY A 214 16.48 0.66 -7.04
CA GLY A 214 15.76 1.89 -6.62
C GLY A 214 16.24 3.26 -7.17
N ASP A 215 17.43 3.39 -7.79
CA ASP A 215 17.85 4.60 -8.54
C ASP A 215 17.07 4.80 -9.87
N VAL A 216 15.99 4.04 -9.99
CA VAL A 216 15.26 3.73 -11.19
C VAL A 216 14.30 4.83 -11.60
N PHE A 217 13.99 5.81 -10.74
CA PHE A 217 12.99 6.83 -11.06
C PHE A 217 13.49 7.89 -12.05
N LYS A 218 14.80 8.16 -12.12
CA LYS A 218 15.37 9.17 -13.06
C LYS A 218 15.08 8.86 -14.51
N GLN A 219 15.02 7.59 -14.89
CA GLN A 219 14.75 7.19 -16.28
C GLN A 219 13.30 7.40 -16.72
N PHE A 220 12.40 7.66 -15.76
CA PHE A 220 10.96 7.85 -15.97
C PHE A 220 10.53 9.32 -15.91
N GLU A 221 11.45 10.23 -15.57
CA GLU A 221 11.22 11.68 -15.50
C GLU A 221 11.57 12.33 -16.84
N ARG A 222 10.70 13.24 -17.31
CA ARG A 222 10.97 14.13 -18.44
C ARG A 222 10.23 15.45 -18.28
N ASN A 223 10.97 16.53 -18.12
CA ASN A 223 10.47 17.92 -18.00
C ASN A 223 9.57 18.16 -16.77
N GLY A 224 9.87 17.53 -15.64
CA GLY A 224 9.09 17.62 -14.41
C GLY A 224 7.83 16.72 -14.38
N GLU A 225 7.63 15.91 -15.42
CA GLU A 225 6.55 14.91 -15.50
C GLU A 225 7.13 13.49 -15.40
N PHE A 226 6.37 12.58 -14.79
CA PHE A 226 6.73 11.17 -14.69
C PHE A 226 5.85 10.30 -15.59
N PHE A 227 6.44 9.25 -16.16
CA PHE A 227 5.78 8.33 -17.09
C PHE A 227 5.99 6.89 -16.66
N CYS A 228 5.06 5.98 -17.01
CA CYS A 228 5.19 4.56 -16.67
C CYS A 228 6.40 3.88 -17.35
N PHE A 229 6.83 4.40 -18.50
CA PHE A 229 7.96 3.85 -19.28
C PHE A 229 8.83 4.97 -19.85
N ALA A 230 10.16 4.78 -19.81
CA ALA A 230 11.13 5.72 -20.35
C ALA A 230 10.87 6.00 -21.85
N GLY A 231 10.89 7.28 -22.24
CA GLY A 231 10.68 7.71 -23.62
C GLY A 231 9.25 7.64 -24.14
N GLN A 232 8.28 7.29 -23.30
CA GLN A 232 6.85 7.20 -23.66
C GLN A 232 6.02 8.28 -22.95
N SER A 233 4.74 8.37 -23.32
CA SER A 233 3.78 9.31 -22.73
C SER A 233 2.71 8.65 -21.87
N THR A 234 2.86 7.36 -21.57
CA THR A 234 1.86 6.59 -20.79
C THR A 234 1.90 6.99 -19.32
N GLN A 235 0.75 7.40 -18.77
CA GLN A 235 0.54 7.71 -17.36
C GLN A 235 -0.73 7.00 -16.88
N ALA A 236 -0.56 5.84 -16.23
CA ALA A 236 -1.67 5.07 -15.66
C ALA A 236 -1.96 5.47 -14.22
N VAL A 237 -3.22 5.40 -13.79
CA VAL A 237 -3.66 5.82 -12.44
C VAL A 237 -2.92 5.04 -11.36
N THR A 238 -2.83 3.72 -11.48
CA THR A 238 -2.14 2.83 -10.53
C THR A 238 -0.63 3.06 -10.52
N GLY A 239 -0.02 3.32 -11.68
CA GLY A 239 1.40 3.69 -11.77
C GLY A 239 1.70 4.99 -11.03
N MET A 240 0.86 6.02 -11.22
CA MET A 240 1.00 7.30 -10.55
C MET A 240 0.62 7.23 -9.07
N PHE A 241 -0.35 6.38 -8.70
CA PHE A 241 -0.72 6.10 -7.31
C PHE A 241 0.41 5.44 -6.53
N ASN A 242 1.08 4.44 -7.12
CA ASN A 242 2.24 3.81 -6.51
C ASN A 242 3.45 4.75 -6.43
N LEU A 243 3.65 5.59 -7.46
CA LEU A 243 4.67 6.66 -7.41
C LEU A 243 4.38 7.65 -6.28
N TYR A 244 3.12 8.05 -6.11
CA TYR A 244 2.68 8.93 -5.02
C TYR A 244 3.03 8.32 -3.66
N ARG A 245 2.58 7.08 -3.38
CA ARG A 245 2.88 6.40 -2.11
C ARG A 245 4.37 6.21 -1.88
N ALA A 246 5.13 5.83 -2.91
CA ALA A 246 6.59 5.68 -2.80
C ALA A 246 7.28 7.01 -2.46
N SER A 247 6.80 8.12 -3.03
CA SER A 247 7.33 9.46 -2.78
C SER A 247 6.97 10.05 -1.41
N GLU A 248 6.04 9.44 -0.67
CA GLU A 248 5.72 9.89 0.70
C GLU A 248 6.78 9.48 1.73
N VAL A 249 7.69 8.56 1.38
CA VAL A 249 8.77 8.06 2.25
C VAL A 249 10.13 8.69 1.90
N VAL A 250 10.08 9.90 1.33
CA VAL A 250 11.23 10.67 0.86
C VAL A 250 12.18 11.06 1.99
N PHE A 251 13.50 10.95 1.76
CA PHE A 251 14.53 11.45 2.67
C PHE A 251 14.93 12.90 2.35
N PRO A 252 15.45 13.64 3.34
CA PRO A 252 15.97 14.99 3.13
C PRO A 252 16.95 15.08 1.95
N GLY A 253 16.67 15.99 1.02
CA GLY A 253 17.51 16.25 -0.16
C GLY A 253 17.22 15.39 -1.39
N GLU A 254 16.30 14.42 -1.32
CA GLU A 254 15.88 13.60 -2.46
C GLU A 254 14.92 14.34 -3.40
N LYS A 255 15.46 15.31 -4.12
CA LYS A 255 14.68 16.25 -4.94
C LYS A 255 13.72 15.57 -5.94
N ILE A 256 14.15 14.45 -6.52
CA ILE A 256 13.34 13.68 -7.47
C ILE A 256 12.05 13.15 -6.85
N LEU A 257 12.08 12.71 -5.58
CA LEU A 257 10.91 12.19 -4.90
C LEU A 257 10.00 13.33 -4.43
N GLU A 258 10.55 14.49 -4.05
CA GLU A 258 9.73 15.68 -3.80
C GLU A 258 8.91 16.09 -5.05
N ASP A 259 9.57 16.09 -6.21
CA ASP A 259 8.93 16.46 -7.47
C ASP A 259 7.95 15.36 -7.92
N ALA A 260 8.28 14.08 -7.69
CA ALA A 260 7.36 12.96 -7.90
C ALA A 260 6.11 13.06 -7.03
N LYS A 261 6.24 13.42 -5.73
CA LYS A 261 5.10 13.63 -4.81
C LYS A 261 4.17 14.72 -5.33
N LYS A 262 4.73 15.87 -5.72
CA LYS A 262 3.96 17.00 -6.27
C LYS A 262 3.23 16.63 -7.55
N PHE A 263 3.95 16.02 -8.49
CA PHE A 263 3.41 15.63 -9.79
C PHE A 263 2.29 14.59 -9.65
N SER A 264 2.58 13.48 -8.97
CA SER A 264 1.64 12.37 -8.81
C SER A 264 0.40 12.78 -8.01
N ALA A 265 0.55 13.57 -6.94
CA ALA A 265 -0.58 14.10 -6.18
C ALA A 265 -1.48 14.99 -7.04
N LYS A 266 -0.88 15.87 -7.86
CA LYS A 266 -1.65 16.72 -8.80
C LYS A 266 -2.40 15.86 -9.81
N PHE A 267 -1.72 14.92 -10.46
CA PHE A 267 -2.31 14.01 -11.44
C PHE A 267 -3.52 13.26 -10.86
N LEU A 268 -3.37 12.66 -9.68
CA LEU A 268 -4.43 11.89 -9.03
C LEU A 268 -5.62 12.78 -8.60
N ARG A 269 -5.36 14.01 -8.14
CA ARG A 269 -6.43 14.98 -7.82
C ARG A 269 -7.20 15.42 -9.06
N ASP A 270 -6.51 15.68 -10.17
CA ASP A 270 -7.13 16.03 -11.44
C ASP A 270 -8.01 14.86 -11.94
N LYS A 271 -7.50 13.62 -11.88
CA LYS A 271 -8.25 12.41 -12.24
C LYS A 271 -9.45 12.18 -11.32
N ARG A 272 -9.31 12.43 -10.02
CA ARG A 272 -10.43 12.37 -9.05
C ARG A 272 -11.51 13.40 -9.40
N ALA A 273 -11.12 14.64 -9.70
CA ALA A 273 -12.06 15.71 -10.06
C ALA A 273 -12.81 15.45 -11.37
N ALA A 274 -12.16 14.75 -12.32
CA ALA A 274 -12.76 14.35 -13.58
C ALA A 274 -13.59 13.06 -13.51
N ASN A 275 -13.66 12.36 -12.36
CA ASN A 275 -14.19 11.00 -12.24
C ASN A 275 -13.51 9.99 -13.18
N GLU A 276 -12.20 10.16 -13.39
CA GLU A 276 -11.36 9.34 -14.27
C GLU A 276 -10.36 8.47 -13.49
N LEU A 277 -10.67 8.11 -12.23
CA LEU A 277 -9.89 7.14 -11.45
C LEU A 277 -10.18 5.70 -11.89
N ILE A 278 -9.94 5.46 -13.17
CA ILE A 278 -10.05 4.16 -13.83
C ILE A 278 -8.66 3.84 -14.38
N ASP A 279 -8.23 2.59 -14.24
CA ASP A 279 -6.91 2.17 -14.71
C ASP A 279 -7.00 1.34 -15.99
N LYS A 280 -6.02 1.55 -16.87
CA LYS A 280 -5.91 0.86 -18.15
C LYS A 280 -5.40 -0.58 -18.02
N TRP A 281 -4.67 -0.87 -16.96
CA TRP A 281 -3.91 -2.11 -16.76
C TRP A 281 -4.54 -3.06 -15.75
N ILE A 282 -5.60 -2.63 -15.04
CA ILE A 282 -6.28 -3.45 -14.05
C ILE A 282 -7.72 -2.99 -13.83
N ILE A 283 -8.62 -3.97 -13.66
CA ILE A 283 -10.00 -3.78 -13.22
C ILE A 283 -10.05 -4.14 -11.74
N MET A 284 -10.17 -3.13 -10.89
CA MET A 284 -10.16 -3.26 -9.43
C MET A 284 -11.55 -3.05 -8.84
N LYS A 285 -11.84 -3.72 -7.71
CA LYS A 285 -13.09 -3.51 -6.95
C LYS A 285 -13.33 -2.04 -6.57
N ASN A 286 -12.31 -1.31 -6.07
CA ASN A 286 -12.49 0.07 -5.61
C ASN A 286 -11.22 0.95 -5.67
N LEU A 287 -10.61 1.08 -6.85
CA LEU A 287 -9.46 1.97 -7.06
C LEU A 287 -9.74 3.42 -6.65
N THR A 288 -10.96 3.90 -6.90
CA THR A 288 -11.42 5.23 -6.48
C THR A 288 -11.26 5.45 -4.98
N GLY A 289 -11.64 4.46 -4.16
CA GLY A 289 -11.55 4.53 -2.71
C GLY A 289 -10.10 4.48 -2.22
N GLU A 290 -9.26 3.65 -2.82
CA GLU A 290 -7.83 3.55 -2.49
C GLU A 290 -7.10 4.87 -2.72
N VAL A 291 -7.28 5.45 -3.92
CA VAL A 291 -6.66 6.74 -4.28
C VAL A 291 -7.22 7.87 -3.42
N ALA A 292 -8.54 7.88 -3.17
CA ALA A 292 -9.16 8.90 -2.33
C ALA A 292 -8.59 8.86 -0.90
N TYR A 293 -8.49 7.68 -0.28
CA TYR A 293 -7.94 7.53 1.06
C TYR A 293 -6.50 8.05 1.14
N ALA A 294 -5.62 7.66 0.21
CA ALA A 294 -4.22 8.10 0.24
C ALA A 294 -4.03 9.61 -0.04
N LEU A 295 -4.91 10.22 -0.84
CA LEU A 295 -4.90 11.68 -1.05
C LEU A 295 -5.44 12.45 0.16
N ASP A 296 -6.39 11.86 0.89
CA ASP A 296 -7.07 12.50 2.01
C ASP A 296 -6.36 12.25 3.34
N VAL A 297 -5.58 11.18 3.47
CA VAL A 297 -4.79 10.83 4.66
C VAL A 297 -3.34 10.54 4.22
N PRO A 298 -2.39 11.49 4.38
CA PRO A 298 -1.00 11.29 3.99
C PRO A 298 -0.34 10.19 4.83
N TRP A 299 0.76 9.62 4.36
CA TRP A 299 1.43 8.52 5.03
C TRP A 299 1.82 8.83 6.50
N TYR A 300 2.19 10.07 6.81
CA TYR A 300 2.48 10.51 8.18
C TYR A 300 1.26 10.48 9.10
N ALA A 301 0.06 10.69 8.57
CA ALA A 301 -1.21 10.58 9.30
C ALA A 301 -1.84 9.17 9.20
N SER A 302 -1.29 8.26 8.40
CA SER A 302 -1.89 6.93 8.22
C SER A 302 -1.55 6.00 9.40
N LEU A 303 -2.52 5.80 10.29
CA LEU A 303 -2.43 4.80 11.37
C LEU A 303 -2.72 3.39 10.83
N PRO A 304 -1.94 2.36 11.22
CA PRO A 304 -2.03 1.01 10.65
C PRO A 304 -3.43 0.41 10.59
N ARG A 305 -4.20 0.45 11.69
CA ARG A 305 -5.56 -0.14 11.73
C ARG A 305 -6.60 0.69 11.00
N VAL A 306 -6.36 2.00 10.81
CA VAL A 306 -7.23 2.87 10.01
C VAL A 306 -7.05 2.52 8.53
N GLU A 307 -5.82 2.50 8.02
CA GLU A 307 -5.53 2.12 6.62
C GLU A 307 -6.03 0.72 6.30
N THR A 308 -5.71 -0.24 7.17
CA THR A 308 -6.16 -1.64 7.02
C THR A 308 -7.68 -1.75 6.96
N ARG A 309 -8.41 -0.99 7.78
CA ARG A 309 -9.89 -1.01 7.80
C ARG A 309 -10.46 -0.64 6.45
N PHE A 310 -9.96 0.42 5.82
CA PHE A 310 -10.43 0.86 4.52
C PHE A 310 -9.97 -0.06 3.41
N TYR A 311 -8.73 -0.55 3.46
CA TYR A 311 -8.19 -1.43 2.43
C TYR A 311 -8.91 -2.78 2.35
N ILE A 312 -9.32 -3.36 3.49
CA ILE A 312 -10.12 -4.61 3.47
C ILE A 312 -11.44 -4.43 2.70
N ASP A 313 -12.09 -3.27 2.82
CA ASP A 313 -13.32 -2.98 2.06
C ASP A 313 -13.04 -2.74 0.57
N GLN A 314 -11.82 -2.32 0.22
CA GLN A 314 -11.42 -1.93 -1.13
C GLN A 314 -10.83 -3.08 -1.94
N TYR A 315 -10.09 -3.99 -1.29
CA TYR A 315 -9.44 -5.13 -1.94
C TYR A 315 -10.45 -6.07 -2.60
N GLY A 316 -10.21 -6.41 -3.87
CA GLY A 316 -11.12 -7.24 -4.66
C GLY A 316 -10.99 -8.74 -4.45
N GLY A 317 -9.97 -9.21 -3.74
CA GLY A 317 -9.70 -10.64 -3.63
C GLY A 317 -9.50 -11.25 -5.02
N GLU A 318 -10.16 -12.36 -5.32
CA GLU A 318 -10.03 -13.01 -6.62
C GLU A 318 -10.73 -12.26 -7.77
N SER A 319 -11.57 -11.25 -7.48
CA SER A 319 -12.35 -10.56 -8.51
C SER A 319 -11.52 -9.62 -9.38
N ASP A 320 -10.41 -9.09 -8.86
CA ASP A 320 -9.55 -8.18 -9.59
C ASP A 320 -8.93 -8.88 -10.82
N VAL A 321 -8.92 -8.17 -11.95
CA VAL A 321 -8.45 -8.70 -13.24
C VAL A 321 -7.43 -7.76 -13.83
N TRP A 322 -6.28 -8.29 -14.24
CA TRP A 322 -5.21 -7.52 -14.86
C TRP A 322 -5.36 -7.54 -16.38
N ILE A 323 -4.99 -6.44 -17.03
CA ILE A 323 -5.11 -6.24 -18.47
C ILE A 323 -3.70 -6.22 -19.09
N GLY A 324 -3.36 -7.30 -19.80
CA GLY A 324 -2.15 -7.43 -20.61
C GLY A 324 -2.49 -7.50 -22.10
N LYS A 325 -1.81 -8.35 -22.87
CA LYS A 325 -2.27 -8.73 -24.23
C LYS A 325 -3.63 -9.44 -24.21
N THR A 326 -3.91 -10.09 -23.09
CA THR A 326 -5.15 -10.75 -22.73
C THR A 326 -5.45 -10.40 -21.27
N LEU A 327 -6.67 -10.68 -20.83
CA LEU A 327 -7.00 -10.61 -19.40
C LEU A 327 -6.25 -11.71 -18.65
N TYR A 328 -5.69 -11.38 -17.49
CA TYR A 328 -4.99 -12.36 -16.65
C TYR A 328 -5.25 -12.13 -15.16
N ARG A 329 -5.00 -13.18 -14.37
CA ARG A 329 -5.15 -13.19 -12.91
C ARG A 329 -3.83 -13.55 -12.23
N MET A 330 -3.54 -12.85 -11.14
CA MET A 330 -2.36 -13.03 -10.31
C MET A 330 -2.79 -13.69 -8.99
N ARG A 331 -2.85 -15.02 -8.94
CA ARG A 331 -3.50 -15.76 -7.82
C ARG A 331 -2.79 -15.55 -6.48
N ASN A 332 -1.48 -15.31 -6.50
CA ASN A 332 -0.71 -15.00 -5.30
C ASN A 332 -0.81 -13.53 -4.85
N VAL A 333 -1.53 -12.67 -5.60
CA VAL A 333 -1.74 -11.24 -5.31
C VAL A 333 -3.21 -10.93 -5.06
N SER A 334 -4.11 -11.47 -5.89
CA SER A 334 -5.55 -11.25 -5.92
C SER A 334 -6.25 -12.58 -5.57
N ASN A 335 -6.57 -12.80 -4.29
CA ASN A 335 -7.25 -14.01 -3.82
C ASN A 335 -8.12 -13.78 -2.58
N ASN A 336 -9.15 -14.62 -2.43
CA ASN A 336 -10.07 -14.54 -1.30
C ASN A 336 -9.45 -15.05 0.00
N THR A 337 -8.42 -15.91 -0.04
CA THR A 337 -7.76 -16.41 1.18
C THR A 337 -7.16 -15.26 1.99
N TYR A 338 -6.49 -14.31 1.33
CA TYR A 338 -5.94 -13.12 1.98
C TYR A 338 -7.04 -12.24 2.55
N LEU A 339 -8.12 -12.02 1.78
CA LEU A 339 -9.25 -11.20 2.21
C LEU A 339 -9.93 -11.80 3.45
N GLU A 340 -10.22 -13.11 3.42
CA GLU A 340 -10.88 -13.79 4.54
C GLU A 340 -9.97 -13.86 5.78
N LEU A 341 -8.68 -14.13 5.60
CA LEU A 341 -7.73 -14.07 6.71
C LEU A 341 -7.66 -12.65 7.31
N ALA A 342 -7.59 -11.62 6.48
CA ALA A 342 -7.55 -10.23 6.93
C ALA A 342 -8.82 -9.84 7.69
N LYS A 343 -10.00 -10.26 7.23
CA LYS A 343 -11.28 -10.05 7.95
C LYS A 343 -11.28 -10.74 9.31
N LEU A 344 -10.87 -12.01 9.36
CA LEU A 344 -10.85 -12.80 10.60
C LEU A 344 -9.84 -12.22 11.61
N ASP A 345 -8.62 -11.92 11.17
CA ASP A 345 -7.59 -11.28 11.99
C ASP A 345 -8.06 -9.92 12.53
N TYR A 346 -8.60 -9.06 11.65
CA TYR A 346 -9.07 -7.74 12.03
C TYR A 346 -10.19 -7.81 13.07
N ASN A 347 -11.20 -8.65 12.84
CA ASN A 347 -12.32 -8.81 13.77
C ASN A 347 -11.89 -9.45 15.10
N SER A 348 -10.91 -10.36 15.09
CA SER A 348 -10.32 -10.94 16.30
C SER A 348 -9.61 -9.88 17.14
N CYS A 349 -8.73 -9.08 16.51
CA CYS A 349 -8.06 -7.97 17.17
C CYS A 349 -9.08 -6.94 17.70
N GLN A 350 -10.07 -6.55 16.89
CA GLN A 350 -11.10 -5.60 17.30
C GLN A 350 -11.89 -6.09 18.53
N GLN A 351 -12.21 -7.38 18.61
CA GLN A 351 -12.90 -7.96 19.77
C GLN A 351 -12.03 -7.89 21.04
N LEU A 352 -10.73 -8.16 20.93
CA LEU A 352 -9.77 -7.95 22.02
C LEU A 352 -9.77 -6.48 22.44
N HIS A 353 -9.70 -5.56 21.48
CA HIS A 353 -9.66 -4.12 21.76
C HIS A 353 -10.95 -3.63 22.45
N GLN A 354 -12.12 -4.19 22.12
CA GLN A 354 -13.37 -3.88 22.82
C GLN A 354 -13.36 -4.40 24.28
N THR A 355 -12.69 -5.52 24.53
CA THR A 355 -12.53 -6.07 25.88
C THR A 355 -11.57 -5.20 26.71
N GLU A 356 -10.45 -4.81 26.13
CA GLU A 356 -9.50 -3.85 26.72
C GLU A 356 -10.16 -2.50 26.99
N TRP A 357 -10.96 -1.99 26.05
CA TRP A 357 -11.72 -0.74 26.21
C TRP A 357 -12.66 -0.82 27.42
N SER A 358 -13.39 -1.93 27.58
CA SER A 358 -14.26 -2.14 28.73
C SER A 358 -13.49 -2.06 30.06
N ARG A 359 -12.31 -2.68 30.14
CA ARG A 359 -11.42 -2.61 31.31
C ARG A 359 -10.87 -1.21 31.57
N ILE A 360 -10.56 -0.46 30.51
CA ILE A 360 -10.13 0.94 30.63
C ILE A 360 -11.26 1.82 31.18
N GLN A 361 -12.51 1.58 30.79
CA GLN A 361 -13.67 2.29 31.34
C GLN A 361 -13.92 1.97 32.82
N GLU A 362 -13.68 0.73 33.24
CA GLU A 362 -13.70 0.32 34.65
C GLU A 362 -12.61 1.05 35.44
N TRP A 363 -11.35 0.98 34.99
CA TRP A 363 -10.21 1.70 35.58
C TRP A 363 -10.48 3.21 35.70
N TYR A 364 -11.01 3.85 34.65
CA TYR A 364 -11.41 5.26 34.68
C TYR A 364 -12.41 5.58 35.80
N SER A 365 -13.38 4.69 36.01
CA SER A 365 -14.44 4.86 36.99
C SER A 365 -13.94 4.60 38.42
N GLU A 366 -13.13 3.55 38.61
CA GLU A 366 -12.51 3.19 39.89
C GLU A 366 -11.54 4.27 40.39
N CYS A 367 -10.73 4.81 39.48
CA CYS A 367 -9.81 5.90 39.75
C CYS A 367 -10.50 7.29 39.77
N ARG A 368 -11.80 7.34 39.46
CA ARG A 368 -12.62 8.58 39.45
C ARG A 368 -11.99 9.69 38.62
N LEU A 369 -11.34 9.34 37.51
CA LEU A 369 -10.56 10.29 36.69
C LEU A 369 -11.39 11.43 36.11
N GLY A 370 -12.70 11.21 35.93
CA GLY A 370 -13.64 12.28 35.54
C GLY A 370 -13.74 13.43 36.53
N GLU A 371 -13.46 13.19 37.81
CA GLU A 371 -13.44 14.24 38.84
C GLU A 371 -12.18 15.11 38.76
N PHE A 372 -11.13 14.61 38.09
CA PHE A 372 -9.90 15.34 37.80
C PHE A 372 -9.92 15.98 36.40
N GLY A 373 -11.08 16.01 35.74
CA GLY A 373 -11.29 16.70 34.47
C GLY A 373 -11.09 15.84 33.21
N LEU A 374 -10.72 14.56 33.34
CA LEU A 374 -10.61 13.67 32.18
C LEU A 374 -11.98 13.32 31.62
N SER A 375 -12.26 13.73 30.38
CA SER A 375 -13.51 13.40 29.71
C SER A 375 -13.51 11.96 29.18
N ARG A 376 -14.70 11.32 29.11
CA ARG A 376 -14.84 10.00 28.46
C ARG A 376 -14.45 10.03 26.98
N ARG A 377 -14.61 11.19 26.33
CA ARG A 377 -14.21 11.38 24.93
C ARG A 377 -12.69 11.34 24.78
N SER A 378 -11.96 12.03 25.65
CA SER A 378 -10.50 12.04 25.61
C SER A 378 -9.93 10.68 25.99
N LEU A 379 -10.54 9.98 26.97
CA LEU A 379 -10.19 8.60 27.29
C LEU A 379 -10.35 7.66 26.07
N LEU A 380 -11.46 7.79 25.34
CA LEU A 380 -11.70 6.99 24.13
C LEU A 380 -10.71 7.34 23.02
N LEU A 381 -10.37 8.62 22.85
CA LEU A 381 -9.38 9.06 21.88
C LEU A 381 -7.99 8.48 22.20
N ALA A 382 -7.55 8.59 23.46
CA ALA A 382 -6.27 8.04 23.91
C ALA A 382 -6.18 6.54 23.64
N TYR A 383 -7.24 5.78 23.96
CA TYR A 383 -7.27 4.35 23.67
C TYR A 383 -7.31 4.05 22.17
N PHE A 384 -8.12 4.77 21.40
CA PHE A 384 -8.20 4.61 19.95
C PHE A 384 -6.86 4.83 19.26
N VAL A 385 -6.13 5.88 19.62
CA VAL A 385 -4.82 6.20 19.04
C VAL A 385 -3.80 5.09 19.35
N ALA A 386 -3.76 4.62 20.60
CA ALA A 386 -2.89 3.52 21.01
C ALA A 386 -3.24 2.22 20.25
N ALA A 387 -4.52 1.82 20.26
CA ALA A 387 -4.98 0.58 19.62
C ALA A 387 -4.89 0.61 18.09
N SER A 388 -4.97 1.79 17.48
CA SER A 388 -4.82 1.94 16.03
C SER A 388 -3.37 1.92 15.56
N SER A 389 -2.43 2.19 16.48
CA SER A 389 -0.99 2.24 16.24
C SER A 389 -0.28 0.92 16.56
N ILE A 390 -0.62 0.33 17.71
CA ILE A 390 -0.09 -0.96 18.19
C ILE A 390 -1.28 -1.88 18.40
N TYR A 391 -1.54 -2.82 17.50
CA TYR A 391 -2.82 -3.53 17.45
C TYR A 391 -2.72 -5.02 17.78
N GLU A 392 -1.51 -5.55 17.76
CA GLU A 392 -1.19 -6.97 17.89
C GLU A 392 -1.63 -7.47 19.28
N PRO A 393 -2.31 -8.62 19.39
CA PRO A 393 -2.81 -9.12 20.68
C PRO A 393 -1.76 -9.21 21.78
N GLU A 394 -0.56 -9.66 21.44
CA GLU A 394 0.59 -9.83 22.31
C GLU A 394 1.19 -8.52 22.83
N ARG A 395 0.89 -7.38 22.19
CA ARG A 395 1.38 -6.04 22.55
C ARG A 395 0.39 -5.23 23.39
N PHE A 396 -0.47 -5.92 24.16
CA PHE A 396 -1.51 -5.27 24.95
C PHE A 396 -0.93 -4.36 26.06
N LEU A 397 0.21 -4.73 26.67
CA LEU A 397 0.85 -3.92 27.71
C LEU A 397 1.24 -2.54 27.17
N GLU A 398 1.83 -2.49 25.98
CA GLU A 398 2.21 -1.26 25.30
C GLU A 398 0.99 -0.37 25.03
N ARG A 399 -0.11 -0.95 24.51
CA ARG A 399 -1.38 -0.22 24.28
C ARG A 399 -1.95 0.35 25.57
N LEU A 400 -2.05 -0.47 26.61
CA LEU A 400 -2.65 -0.06 27.88
C LEU A 400 -1.80 1.00 28.57
N ALA A 401 -0.47 0.82 28.58
CA ALA A 401 0.47 1.78 29.15
C ALA A 401 0.40 3.13 28.43
N TRP A 402 0.36 3.12 27.10
CA TRP A 402 0.17 4.34 26.30
C TRP A 402 -1.16 5.02 26.64
N ALA A 403 -2.29 4.32 26.51
CA ALA A 403 -3.61 4.91 26.73
C ALA A 403 -3.79 5.45 28.16
N LYS A 404 -3.34 4.71 29.17
CA LYS A 404 -3.39 5.14 30.59
C LYS A 404 -2.48 6.33 30.85
N THR A 405 -1.29 6.37 30.23
CA THR A 405 -0.36 7.50 30.37
C THR A 405 -0.96 8.79 29.82
N VAL A 406 -1.51 8.76 28.61
CA VAL A 406 -2.17 9.93 28.01
C VAL A 406 -3.36 10.39 28.85
N ALA A 407 -4.18 9.45 29.33
CA ALA A 407 -5.32 9.74 30.20
C ALA A 407 -4.89 10.40 31.53
N LEU A 408 -3.83 9.89 32.16
CA LEU A 408 -3.28 10.44 33.41
C LEU A 408 -2.67 11.82 33.19
N LEU A 409 -1.95 12.03 32.08
CA LEU A 409 -1.40 13.34 31.74
C LEU A 409 -2.49 14.40 31.61
N GLU A 410 -3.60 14.09 30.94
CA GLU A 410 -4.73 15.01 30.82
C GLU A 410 -5.39 15.27 32.18
N ALA A 411 -5.61 14.23 33.00
CA ALA A 411 -6.16 14.38 34.34
C ALA A 411 -5.26 15.24 35.25
N ILE A 412 -3.95 14.98 35.27
CA ILE A 412 -2.96 15.69 36.10
C ILE A 412 -2.88 17.15 35.69
N THR A 413 -2.74 17.41 34.39
CA THR A 413 -2.57 18.79 33.89
C THR A 413 -3.84 19.61 33.95
N THR A 414 -5.02 18.97 33.94
CA THR A 414 -6.30 19.65 34.16
C THR A 414 -6.56 19.93 35.63
N TYR A 415 -6.23 18.99 36.53
CA TYR A 415 -6.38 19.17 37.98
C TYR A 415 -5.38 20.19 38.54
N ALA A 416 -4.11 20.07 38.17
CA ALA A 416 -3.03 20.94 38.62
C ALA A 416 -2.70 22.02 37.57
N GLY A 417 -3.73 22.78 37.20
CA GLY A 417 -3.67 23.80 36.14
C GLY A 417 -2.94 25.09 36.53
N ASP A 418 -2.74 25.35 37.82
CA ASP A 418 -2.01 26.51 38.33
C ASP A 418 -0.66 26.12 38.97
N GLU A 419 0.21 27.10 39.17
CA GLU A 419 1.57 26.87 39.67
C GLU A 419 1.62 26.27 41.09
N GLU A 420 0.71 26.68 41.97
CA GLU A 420 0.68 26.20 43.36
C GLU A 420 0.27 24.72 43.40
N THR A 421 -0.80 24.36 42.70
CA THR A 421 -1.28 22.98 42.63
C THR A 421 -0.31 22.07 41.88
N ARG A 422 0.37 22.57 40.83
CA ARG A 422 1.45 21.86 40.14
C ARG A 422 2.62 21.56 41.06
N ASN A 423 3.14 22.56 41.76
CA ASN A 423 4.24 22.39 42.72
C ASN A 423 3.86 21.41 43.83
N ALA A 424 2.63 21.52 44.36
CA ALA A 424 2.13 20.61 45.39
C ALA A 424 2.00 19.16 44.89
N PHE A 425 1.57 18.95 43.65
CA PHE A 425 1.47 17.61 43.04
C PHE A 425 2.85 16.97 42.90
N VAL A 426 3.80 17.68 42.29
CA VAL A 426 5.16 17.16 42.03
C VAL A 426 5.91 16.88 43.34
N HIS A 427 5.79 17.76 44.33
CA HIS A 427 6.38 17.54 45.65
C HIS A 427 5.81 16.28 46.33
N LYS A 428 4.49 16.06 46.25
CA LYS A 428 3.87 14.84 46.81
C LYS A 428 4.37 13.59 46.10
N PHE A 429 4.39 13.58 44.78
CA PHE A 429 4.91 12.45 43.99
C PHE A 429 6.35 12.11 44.36
N ASN A 430 7.23 13.12 44.44
CA ASN A 430 8.62 12.92 44.83
C ASN A 430 8.78 12.39 46.26
N ASN A 431 7.94 12.82 47.19
CA ASN A 431 7.98 12.31 48.56
C ASN A 431 7.61 10.82 48.65
N TYR A 432 6.67 10.36 47.81
CA TYR A 432 6.31 8.94 47.75
C TYR A 432 7.42 8.07 47.17
N ILE A 433 8.11 8.53 46.12
CA ILE A 433 9.23 7.78 45.55
C ILE A 433 10.42 7.72 46.53
N ASN A 434 10.71 8.83 47.23
CA ASN A 434 11.88 8.94 48.11
C ASN A 434 11.65 8.31 49.50
N GLY A 435 10.43 8.39 50.03
CA GLY A 435 10.05 7.71 51.25
C GLY A 435 9.71 6.26 50.93
N ARG A 436 10.62 5.31 51.21
CA ARG A 436 10.48 3.86 50.96
C ARG A 436 9.28 3.20 51.68
N ASP A 437 8.07 3.64 51.40
CA ASP A 437 6.84 3.03 51.92
C ASP A 437 6.17 2.25 50.78
N PHE A 438 6.81 1.14 50.39
CA PHE A 438 6.26 0.15 49.47
C PHE A 438 5.10 -0.65 50.09
N SER A 439 4.60 -0.23 51.25
CA SER A 439 3.59 -0.94 52.03
C SER A 439 2.17 -0.40 51.81
N PHE A 440 1.73 -0.27 50.56
CA PHE A 440 0.30 -0.10 50.27
C PHE A 440 -0.18 -1.10 49.23
N GLY A 441 -0.82 -2.17 49.72
CA GLY A 441 -1.67 -3.01 48.89
C GLY A 441 -2.91 -2.24 48.44
N TRP A 442 -3.07 -2.11 47.12
CA TRP A 442 -4.32 -2.01 46.33
C TRP A 442 -5.47 -1.11 46.82
N ARG A 443 -5.31 -0.26 47.85
CA ARG A 443 -6.38 0.60 48.37
C ARG A 443 -6.33 1.96 47.69
N LEU A 444 -7.01 2.06 46.55
CA LEU A 444 -7.44 3.33 45.96
C LEU A 444 -8.14 4.17 47.05
N SER A 445 -7.59 5.32 47.44
CA SER A 445 -8.22 6.16 48.46
C SER A 445 -9.46 6.86 47.90
N GLY A 446 -10.55 6.86 48.67
CA GLY A 446 -11.84 7.44 48.29
C GLY A 446 -11.90 8.97 48.33
N ASN A 447 -10.77 9.68 48.45
CA ASN A 447 -10.75 11.12 48.72
C ASN A 447 -10.53 11.96 47.44
N LYS A 448 -11.37 12.98 47.24
CA LYS A 448 -11.30 13.99 46.15
C LYS A 448 -10.15 14.99 46.32
N THR A 449 -8.95 14.53 46.60
CA THR A 449 -7.80 15.40 46.86
C THR A 449 -6.69 15.07 45.87
N GLY A 450 -5.78 16.02 45.62
CA GLY A 450 -4.59 15.76 44.80
C GLY A 450 -3.73 14.59 45.29
N GLN A 451 -3.91 14.15 46.55
CA GLN A 451 -3.32 12.90 47.04
C GLN A 451 -3.88 11.66 46.31
N GLY A 452 -5.19 11.60 46.06
CA GLY A 452 -5.82 10.47 45.35
C GLY A 452 -5.34 10.33 43.90
N LEU A 453 -5.05 11.45 43.22
CA LEU A 453 -4.51 11.40 41.85
C LEU A 453 -3.04 10.97 41.81
N VAL A 454 -2.21 11.38 42.79
CA VAL A 454 -0.83 10.89 42.94
C VAL A 454 -0.83 9.38 43.22
N GLU A 455 -1.68 8.92 44.15
CA GLU A 455 -1.84 7.48 44.45
C GLU A 455 -2.33 6.70 43.22
N THR A 456 -3.20 7.29 42.41
CA THR A 456 -3.67 6.69 41.15
C THR A 456 -2.54 6.54 40.12
N LEU A 457 -1.69 7.56 39.98
CA LEU A 457 -0.51 7.51 39.10
C LEU A 457 0.45 6.41 39.56
N LEU A 458 0.83 6.41 40.84
CA LEU A 458 1.74 5.41 41.40
C LEU A 458 1.18 3.99 41.28
N GLY A 459 -0.08 3.78 41.66
CA GLY A 459 -0.72 2.47 41.53
C GLY A 459 -0.84 1.99 40.08
N THR A 460 -0.99 2.91 39.13
CA THR A 460 -0.97 2.58 37.69
C THR A 460 0.44 2.18 37.22
N ILE A 461 1.47 2.90 37.63
CA ILE A 461 2.87 2.56 37.34
C ILE A 461 3.22 1.19 37.90
N ASP A 462 2.86 0.94 39.16
CA ASP A 462 3.13 -0.33 39.83
C ASP A 462 2.38 -1.47 39.14
N GLN A 463 1.10 -1.29 38.79
CA GLN A 463 0.34 -2.28 38.03
C GLN A 463 1.02 -2.62 36.70
N LEU A 464 1.38 -1.61 35.89
CA LEU A 464 2.04 -1.82 34.60
C LEU A 464 3.39 -2.53 34.76
N SER A 465 4.11 -2.21 35.82
CA SER A 465 5.42 -2.80 36.13
C SER A 465 5.30 -4.25 36.58
N TRP A 466 4.28 -4.57 37.39
CA TRP A 466 3.95 -5.95 37.76
C TRP A 466 3.52 -6.78 36.54
N ASP A 467 2.64 -6.23 35.69
CA ASP A 467 2.16 -6.93 34.50
C ASP A 467 3.31 -7.20 33.51
N THR A 468 4.25 -6.24 33.35
CA THR A 468 5.48 -6.40 32.55
C THR A 468 6.43 -7.42 33.17
N LEU A 469 6.63 -7.40 34.49
CA LEU A 469 7.46 -8.41 35.17
C LEU A 469 6.89 -9.82 34.98
N VAL A 470 5.57 -9.98 35.07
CA VAL A 470 4.90 -11.27 34.85
C VAL A 470 5.00 -11.73 33.39
N SER A 471 4.91 -10.80 32.44
CA SER A 471 4.86 -11.14 31.00
C SER A 471 6.24 -11.32 30.37
N HIS A 472 7.22 -10.50 30.78
CA HIS A 472 8.55 -10.44 30.18
C HIS A 472 9.68 -10.83 31.14
N GLY A 473 9.41 -11.00 32.44
CA GLY A 473 10.43 -11.34 33.43
C GLY A 473 11.34 -10.17 33.84
N HIS A 474 11.00 -8.93 33.45
CA HIS A 474 11.81 -7.75 33.69
C HIS A 474 11.14 -6.80 34.69
N GLU A 475 11.89 -6.35 35.69
CA GLU A 475 11.43 -5.34 36.65
C GLU A 475 11.72 -3.94 36.09
N ILE A 476 10.66 -3.18 35.75
CA ILE A 476 10.76 -1.85 35.15
C ILE A 476 10.23 -0.73 36.06
N GLY A 477 9.89 -1.06 37.31
CA GLY A 477 9.23 -0.12 38.23
C GLY A 477 10.06 1.13 38.48
N TYR A 478 11.36 0.93 38.74
CA TYR A 478 12.30 2.05 38.93
C TYR A 478 12.33 2.97 37.71
N ASP A 479 12.49 2.41 36.50
CA ASP A 479 12.58 3.18 35.26
C ASP A 479 11.28 3.92 34.94
N MET A 480 10.14 3.26 35.15
CA MET A 480 8.82 3.89 35.00
C MET A 480 8.64 5.09 35.94
N HIS A 481 8.96 4.93 37.24
CA HIS A 481 8.90 6.02 38.22
C HIS A 481 9.87 7.16 37.85
N HIS A 482 11.08 6.83 37.41
CA HIS A 482 12.09 7.79 37.01
C HIS A 482 11.67 8.59 35.76
N THR A 483 11.14 7.93 34.75
CA THR A 483 10.61 8.54 33.53
C THR A 483 9.47 9.54 33.84
N TRP A 484 8.52 9.16 34.71
CA TRP A 484 7.47 10.09 35.17
C TRP A 484 8.03 11.24 35.99
N GLN A 485 8.99 10.98 36.89
CA GLN A 485 9.64 12.01 37.69
C GLN A 485 10.34 13.06 36.82
N LYS A 486 11.04 12.62 35.76
CA LYS A 486 11.71 13.50 34.80
C LYS A 486 10.71 14.45 34.13
N TRP A 487 9.62 13.91 33.59
CA TRP A 487 8.57 14.72 32.95
C TRP A 487 7.92 15.70 33.94
N LEU A 488 7.52 15.22 35.12
CA LEU A 488 6.90 16.05 36.17
C LEU A 488 7.81 17.20 36.61
N SER A 489 9.12 16.96 36.71
CA SER A 489 10.10 18.00 37.09
C SER A 489 10.26 19.07 36.01
N SER A 490 10.32 18.66 34.74
CA SER A 490 10.34 19.59 33.60
C SER A 490 9.06 20.43 33.57
N TRP A 491 7.89 19.78 33.68
CA TRP A 491 6.61 20.46 33.74
C TRP A 491 6.48 21.41 34.95
N GLN A 492 7.03 21.04 36.10
CA GLN A 492 7.07 21.90 37.29
C GLN A 492 7.77 23.24 36.98
N SER A 493 8.96 23.16 36.37
CA SER A 493 9.80 24.32 36.06
C SER A 493 9.29 25.18 34.90
N GLY A 494 8.82 24.56 33.82
CA GLY A 494 8.42 25.25 32.58
C GLY A 494 6.93 25.59 32.51
N GLY A 495 6.08 24.85 33.22
CA GLY A 495 4.61 24.99 33.18
C GLY A 495 3.94 24.47 31.91
N ASP A 496 4.70 24.21 30.84
CA ASP A 496 4.18 23.67 29.58
C ASP A 496 4.07 22.15 29.63
N LYS A 497 2.84 21.63 29.58
CA LYS A 497 2.56 20.19 29.61
C LYS A 497 3.00 19.44 28.34
N ARG A 498 3.30 20.15 27.26
CA ARG A 498 3.73 19.56 25.98
C ARG A 498 5.22 19.21 25.99
N GLU A 499 6.01 19.90 26.82
CA GLU A 499 7.44 19.68 26.91
C GLU A 499 7.73 18.29 27.50
N GLY A 500 8.59 17.51 26.82
CA GLY A 500 8.95 16.15 27.22
C GLY A 500 7.83 15.10 27.11
N LEU A 501 6.66 15.44 26.57
CA LEU A 501 5.53 14.50 26.46
C LEU A 501 5.84 13.33 25.52
N ALA A 502 6.43 13.61 24.36
CA ALA A 502 6.74 12.56 23.40
C ALA A 502 7.85 11.64 23.93
N GLU A 503 8.86 12.20 24.61
CA GLU A 503 9.85 11.42 25.36
C GLU A 503 9.19 10.44 26.34
N LEU A 504 8.30 10.94 27.19
CA LEU A 504 7.58 10.15 28.18
C LEU A 504 6.86 8.98 27.50
N LEU A 505 6.09 9.23 26.44
CA LEU A 505 5.37 8.18 25.73
C LEU A 505 6.31 7.14 25.11
N VAL A 506 7.39 7.57 24.44
CA VAL A 506 8.36 6.65 23.83
C VAL A 506 9.01 5.76 24.88
N GLN A 507 9.38 6.31 26.03
CA GLN A 507 9.98 5.55 27.12
C GLN A 507 8.98 4.54 27.71
N ILE A 508 7.76 4.99 28.03
CA ILE A 508 6.71 4.11 28.60
C ILE A 508 6.38 2.95 27.66
N ILE A 509 6.23 3.22 26.36
CA ILE A 509 5.93 2.19 25.37
C ILE A 509 7.07 1.18 25.28
N ASN A 510 8.33 1.65 25.18
CA ASN A 510 9.48 0.75 25.10
C ASN A 510 9.67 -0.09 26.37
N LEU A 511 9.55 0.52 27.56
CA LEU A 511 9.62 -0.21 28.83
C LEU A 511 8.53 -1.28 28.93
N SER A 512 7.30 -0.95 28.50
CA SER A 512 6.17 -1.89 28.48
C SER A 512 6.31 -3.00 27.43
N ALA A 513 7.11 -2.77 26.38
CA ALA A 513 7.47 -3.78 25.39
C ALA A 513 8.61 -4.70 25.88
N GLY A 514 9.22 -4.41 27.03
CA GLY A 514 10.41 -5.08 27.52
C GLY A 514 11.72 -4.63 26.84
N ASN A 515 11.69 -3.53 26.06
CA ASN A 515 12.88 -2.95 25.44
C ASN A 515 13.65 -2.13 26.48
N TRP A 516 14.85 -2.61 26.85
CA TRP A 516 15.69 -1.95 27.84
C TRP A 516 16.34 -0.68 27.28
N ILE A 517 16.08 0.46 27.91
CA ILE A 517 16.75 1.73 27.63
C ILE A 517 17.88 1.90 28.63
N SER A 518 19.07 1.38 28.32
CA SER A 518 20.24 1.52 29.19
C SER A 518 20.70 2.97 29.30
N GLU A 519 21.41 3.32 30.38
CA GLU A 519 22.07 4.62 30.50
C GLU A 519 22.97 4.90 29.27
N GLU A 520 23.69 3.89 28.78
CA GLU A 520 24.51 3.99 27.57
C GLU A 520 23.68 4.33 26.32
N LEU A 521 22.49 3.74 26.17
CA LEU A 521 21.60 4.03 25.06
C LEU A 521 21.07 5.46 25.12
N VAL A 522 20.76 5.97 26.32
CA VAL A 522 20.34 7.36 26.49
C VAL A 522 21.43 8.31 25.98
N PHE A 523 22.71 8.02 26.19
CA PHE A 523 23.80 8.86 25.66
C PHE A 523 24.16 8.57 24.19
N ASN A 524 23.48 7.64 23.53
CA ASN A 524 23.72 7.34 22.11
C ASN A 524 23.30 8.54 21.23
N PRO A 525 24.17 9.04 20.34
CA PRO A 525 23.85 10.19 19.48
C PRO A 525 22.62 9.99 18.59
N GLN A 526 22.39 8.79 18.08
CA GLN A 526 21.22 8.47 17.24
C GLN A 526 19.94 8.49 18.08
N TYR A 527 19.97 7.92 19.29
CA TYR A 527 18.83 7.97 20.21
C TYR A 527 18.49 9.42 20.59
N GLN A 528 19.50 10.22 20.94
CA GLN A 528 19.31 11.64 21.27
C GLN A 528 18.75 12.43 20.08
N HIS A 529 19.19 12.13 18.87
CA HIS A 529 18.67 12.79 17.67
C HIS A 529 17.20 12.44 17.40
N LEU A 530 16.85 11.15 17.47
CA LEU A 530 15.46 10.69 17.37
C LEU A 530 14.56 11.33 18.43
N LEU A 531 15.05 11.41 19.66
CA LEU A 531 14.36 12.03 20.79
C LEU A 531 14.12 13.51 20.55
N GLN A 532 15.15 14.25 20.14
CA GLN A 532 15.04 15.68 19.85
C GLN A 532 14.03 15.94 18.74
N LEU A 533 14.14 15.26 17.60
CA LEU A 533 13.22 15.42 16.48
C LEU A 533 11.79 15.09 16.87
N THR A 534 11.57 13.96 17.54
CA THR A 534 10.23 13.52 17.94
C THR A 534 9.59 14.51 18.92
N ASN A 535 10.35 15.03 19.88
CA ASN A 535 9.87 16.06 20.79
C ASN A 535 9.49 17.35 20.04
N THR A 536 10.35 17.83 19.12
CA THR A 536 10.07 19.06 18.34
C THR A 536 8.81 18.90 17.49
N ILE A 537 8.69 17.80 16.76
CA ILE A 537 7.53 17.49 15.91
C ILE A 537 6.25 17.48 16.75
N CYS A 538 6.24 16.68 17.82
CA CYS A 538 5.05 16.50 18.67
C CYS A 538 4.64 17.80 19.37
N TYR A 539 5.61 18.57 19.88
CA TYR A 539 5.39 19.86 20.50
C TYR A 539 4.77 20.87 19.53
N THR A 540 5.30 20.96 18.32
CA THR A 540 4.85 21.92 17.30
C THR A 540 3.44 21.56 16.82
N LEU A 541 3.17 20.28 16.56
CA LEU A 541 1.84 19.80 16.15
C LEU A 541 0.74 20.11 17.19
N GLN A 542 0.99 19.85 18.47
CA GLN A 542 0.04 20.18 19.54
C GLN A 542 -0.15 21.69 19.74
N SER A 543 0.90 22.48 19.49
CA SER A 543 0.81 23.94 19.57
C SER A 543 -0.13 24.52 18.53
N HIS A 544 -0.10 24.00 17.31
CA HIS A 544 -1.01 24.43 16.24
C HIS A 544 -2.47 24.04 16.48
N GLN A 545 -2.74 22.85 17.02
CA GLN A 545 -4.10 22.43 17.37
C GLN A 545 -4.77 23.37 18.39
N ASN A 546 -4.03 23.81 19.42
CA ASN A 546 -4.56 24.65 20.49
C ASN A 546 -4.88 26.08 20.02
N HIS A 547 -4.08 26.65 19.10
CA HIS A 547 -4.37 27.96 18.50
C HIS A 547 -5.67 27.93 17.67
N MET A 548 -5.90 26.87 16.89
CA MET A 548 -7.11 26.72 16.07
C MET A 548 -8.39 26.51 16.89
N ALA A 549 -8.29 25.86 18.06
CA ALA A 549 -9.40 25.70 18.99
C ALA A 549 -9.82 27.03 19.65
N GLN A 550 -8.93 28.02 19.69
CA GLN A 550 -9.21 29.36 20.24
C GLN A 550 -9.72 30.34 19.17
N GLU A 551 -9.43 30.13 17.88
CA GLU A 551 -9.77 31.09 16.81
C GLU A 551 -11.05 30.79 16.00
N ASN A 552 -11.62 29.58 16.01
CA ASN A 552 -12.73 29.26 15.10
C ASN A 552 -14.14 29.30 15.68
N GLY A 553 -14.72 30.51 15.58
CA GLY A 553 -16.12 30.74 15.17
C GLY A 553 -16.32 30.87 13.65
N HIS A 554 -15.31 30.60 12.81
CA HIS A 554 -15.46 30.63 11.34
C HIS A 554 -14.72 29.48 10.64
N CYS A 555 -15.46 28.68 9.88
CA CYS A 555 -14.94 27.60 9.05
C CYS A 555 -14.24 28.20 7.80
N SER A 556 -12.94 27.96 7.61
CA SER A 556 -12.24 28.27 6.36
C SER A 556 -11.84 26.99 5.63
N GLU A 557 -12.00 27.00 4.31
CA GLU A 557 -12.00 25.84 3.40
C GLU A 557 -10.59 25.27 3.06
N ASN A 558 -9.53 25.62 3.79
CA ASN A 558 -8.19 25.11 3.53
C ASN A 558 -7.78 24.02 4.55
N LYS A 559 -8.18 22.78 4.29
CA LYS A 559 -7.72 21.58 5.05
C LYS A 559 -6.19 21.41 5.11
N TYR A 560 -5.43 22.14 4.28
CA TYR A 560 -3.97 22.06 4.15
C TYR A 560 -3.18 23.02 5.04
N SER A 561 -3.81 23.89 5.86
CA SER A 561 -3.10 25.00 6.52
C SER A 561 -2.52 24.70 7.91
N THR A 562 -2.64 23.49 8.45
CA THR A 562 -2.26 23.19 9.84
C THR A 562 -0.83 22.66 9.98
N ILE A 563 -0.25 22.07 8.93
CA ILE A 563 1.07 21.42 8.98
C ILE A 563 2.06 22.25 8.17
N THR A 564 3.08 22.76 8.85
CA THR A 564 4.10 23.62 8.23
C THR A 564 5.07 22.79 7.40
N SER A 565 5.72 23.43 6.43
CA SER A 565 6.82 22.82 5.67
C SER A 565 8.00 22.39 6.56
N GLU A 566 8.13 23.00 7.73
CA GLU A 566 9.15 22.66 8.73
C GLU A 566 8.85 21.30 9.37
N ILE A 567 7.61 21.06 9.82
CA ILE A 567 7.20 19.76 10.38
C ILE A 567 7.35 18.64 9.33
N GLU A 568 7.02 18.91 8.07
CA GLU A 568 7.25 17.95 6.98
C GLU A 568 8.72 17.58 6.83
N ALA A 569 9.63 18.55 6.92
CA ALA A 569 11.07 18.31 6.81
C ALA A 569 11.62 17.52 8.03
N GLU A 570 11.18 17.86 9.24
CA GLU A 570 11.55 17.12 10.45
C GLU A 570 11.01 15.67 10.42
N MET A 571 9.80 15.46 9.91
CA MET A 571 9.25 14.11 9.71
C MET A 571 10.07 13.32 8.68
N GLN A 572 10.52 13.93 7.58
CA GLN A 572 11.40 13.27 6.60
C GLN A 572 12.72 12.83 7.24
N GLU A 573 13.33 13.69 8.05
CA GLU A 573 14.56 13.37 8.77
C GLU A 573 14.34 12.25 9.79
N LEU A 574 13.25 12.30 10.56
CA LEU A 574 12.87 11.22 11.49
C LEU A 574 12.72 9.89 10.75
N VAL A 575 12.03 9.88 9.61
CA VAL A 575 11.83 8.69 8.78
C VAL A 575 13.15 8.15 8.25
N GLN A 576 14.06 9.02 7.81
CA GLN A 576 15.41 8.64 7.40
C GLN A 576 16.14 7.93 8.55
N LEU A 577 16.17 8.52 9.75
CA LEU A 577 16.88 7.94 10.90
C LEU A 577 16.31 6.58 11.33
N VAL A 578 15.00 6.39 11.20
CA VAL A 578 14.33 5.14 11.57
C VAL A 578 14.60 4.04 10.54
N LEU A 579 14.49 4.35 9.25
CA LEU A 579 14.59 3.37 8.15
C LEU A 579 16.03 3.10 7.69
N GLN A 580 16.94 4.08 7.81
CA GLN A 580 18.32 3.93 7.40
C GLN A 580 19.07 3.04 8.40
N LYS A 581 19.70 1.98 7.89
CA LYS A 581 20.59 1.12 8.68
C LYS A 581 21.99 1.70 8.70
N SER A 582 22.62 1.70 9.88
CA SER A 582 24.02 2.09 10.06
C SER A 582 24.82 0.98 10.73
N SER A 583 26.15 1.08 10.76
CA SER A 583 27.00 0.08 11.41
C SER A 583 26.91 0.08 12.94
N ASN A 584 26.40 1.18 13.53
CA ASN A 584 26.23 1.39 14.98
C ASN A 584 24.75 1.66 15.33
N ASP A 585 23.84 1.03 14.58
CA ASP A 585 22.39 1.29 14.66
C ASP A 585 21.81 0.84 16.00
N ILE A 586 20.90 1.63 16.56
CA ILE A 586 20.11 1.21 17.72
C ILE A 586 19.00 0.23 17.29
N ASP A 587 18.41 -0.47 18.27
CA ASP A 587 17.37 -1.46 18.03
C ASP A 587 16.20 -0.91 17.21
N SER A 588 15.77 -1.66 16.19
CA SER A 588 14.73 -1.21 15.25
C SER A 588 13.37 -1.02 15.90
N ASN A 589 13.03 -1.77 16.95
CA ASN A 589 11.77 -1.60 17.67
C ASN A 589 11.76 -0.28 18.44
N ILE A 590 12.90 0.11 19.01
CA ILE A 590 13.07 1.42 19.67
C ILE A 590 12.90 2.55 18.65
N LYS A 591 13.56 2.46 17.48
CA LYS A 591 13.39 3.44 16.39
C LYS A 591 11.95 3.54 15.91
N ASN A 592 11.30 2.41 15.70
CA ASN A 592 9.90 2.37 15.26
C ASN A 592 8.95 2.99 16.29
N THR A 593 9.26 2.92 17.58
CA THR A 593 8.45 3.56 18.63
C THR A 593 8.44 5.09 18.48
N PHE A 594 9.60 5.72 18.19
CA PHE A 594 9.67 7.16 17.91
C PHE A 594 8.78 7.55 16.73
N LEU A 595 8.88 6.84 15.60
CA LEU A 595 8.04 7.10 14.43
C LEU A 595 6.56 6.87 14.72
N THR A 596 6.22 5.84 15.49
CA THR A 596 4.84 5.50 15.86
C THR A 596 4.21 6.62 16.68
N VAL A 597 4.93 7.17 17.67
CA VAL A 597 4.47 8.31 18.46
C VAL A 597 4.37 9.57 17.60
N ALA A 598 5.37 9.90 16.79
CA ALA A 598 5.31 11.06 15.90
C ALA A 598 4.11 11.01 14.94
N LYS A 599 3.87 9.85 14.30
CA LYS A 599 2.72 9.64 13.42
C LYS A 599 1.38 9.77 14.13
N SER A 600 1.29 9.38 15.40
CA SER A 600 0.04 9.52 16.17
C SER A 600 -0.31 10.99 16.42
N PHE A 601 0.68 11.80 16.79
CA PHE A 601 0.51 13.25 16.96
C PHE A 601 0.20 13.93 15.63
N TYR A 602 0.85 13.50 14.55
CA TYR A 602 0.58 13.99 13.21
C TYR A 602 -0.86 13.66 12.80
N TYR A 603 -1.33 12.44 13.03
CA TYR A 603 -2.71 12.02 12.76
C TYR A 603 -3.72 12.89 13.52
N GLU A 604 -3.52 13.10 14.82
CA GLU A 604 -4.41 13.92 15.64
C GLU A 604 -4.44 15.39 15.19
N ALA A 605 -3.29 15.95 14.78
CA ALA A 605 -3.20 17.32 14.28
C ALA A 605 -3.80 17.49 12.88
N PHE A 606 -3.70 16.45 12.05
CA PHE A 606 -4.19 16.47 10.68
C PHE A 606 -5.70 16.19 10.58
N CYS A 607 -6.21 15.21 11.33
CA CYS A 607 -7.61 14.78 11.22
C CYS A 607 -8.53 15.63 12.11
N ASP A 608 -9.60 16.18 11.53
CA ASP A 608 -10.62 16.88 12.30
C ASP A 608 -11.40 15.92 13.24
N SER A 609 -12.07 16.51 14.24
CA SER A 609 -12.88 15.76 15.21
C SER A 609 -13.95 14.86 14.56
N ARG A 610 -14.51 15.25 13.42
CA ARG A 610 -15.55 14.46 12.74
C ARG A 610 -14.95 13.22 12.10
N THR A 611 -13.81 13.37 11.46
CA THR A 611 -13.01 12.31 10.83
C THR A 611 -12.52 11.32 11.88
N ILE A 612 -11.97 11.81 12.99
CA ILE A 612 -11.56 10.98 14.13
C ILE A 612 -12.74 10.16 14.67
N ASN A 613 -13.90 10.79 14.91
CA ASN A 613 -15.08 10.06 15.39
C ASN A 613 -15.56 8.99 14.40
N PHE A 614 -15.48 9.26 13.09
CA PHE A 614 -15.79 8.28 12.05
C PHE A 614 -14.79 7.11 12.07
N HIS A 615 -13.49 7.39 12.20
CA HIS A 615 -12.46 6.35 12.30
C HIS A 615 -12.63 5.51 13.58
N ILE A 616 -12.91 6.14 14.72
CA ILE A 616 -13.21 5.43 15.98
C ILE A 616 -14.36 4.45 15.79
N ALA A 617 -15.48 4.89 15.20
CA ALA A 617 -16.62 4.03 14.94
C ALA A 617 -16.25 2.84 14.05
N LYS A 618 -15.53 3.10 12.94
CA LYS A 618 -15.13 2.08 11.97
C LYS A 618 -14.12 1.07 12.52
N VAL A 619 -13.13 1.53 13.28
CA VAL A 619 -11.99 0.73 13.73
C VAL A 619 -12.31 -0.05 14.99
N LEU A 620 -12.96 0.57 15.98
CA LEU A 620 -13.20 -0.08 17.27
C LEU A 620 -14.56 -0.78 17.37
N PHE A 621 -15.57 -0.34 16.61
CA PHE A 621 -16.96 -0.72 16.89
C PHE A 621 -17.72 -1.31 15.69
N GLU A 622 -17.21 -1.18 14.46
CA GLU A 622 -17.81 -1.75 13.26
C GLU A 622 -17.00 -2.96 12.78
N LYS A 623 -17.62 -4.15 12.84
CA LYS A 623 -17.00 -5.37 12.30
C LYS A 623 -16.85 -5.27 10.79
N VAL A 624 -15.78 -5.87 10.29
CA VAL A 624 -15.60 -6.08 8.85
C VAL A 624 -16.44 -7.29 8.43
N ILE A 625 -17.22 -7.14 7.34
CA ILE A 625 -18.14 -8.17 6.82
C ILE A 625 -17.55 -8.81 5.57
#